data_AF-A0A8C6TBX2-F1
#
_entry.id   AF-A0A8C6TBX2-F1
#
_cell.length_a   1.000
_cell.length_b   1.000
_cell.length_c   1.000
_cell.angle_alpha   90.00
_cell.angle_beta   90.00
_cell.angle_gamma   90.00
#
_symmetry.space_group_name_H-M   'P 1'
#
loop_
_entity.id
_entity.type
_entity.pdbx_description
1 polymer ?
#
loop_
_entity_poly.entity_id
_entity_poly.type
_entity_poly.pdbx_seq_one_letter_code
_entity_poly.pdbx_strand_id
1 'polypeptide(L)'
;GKQPQCSGGGESQCSGGGESQCSGAGESQCSGGGESQCSGAGESQCSGAGESQCSGGGESQCSGAGESQCSGESQCSGGGESQCSGESQCSGAGESQCSGESQCSGGGESQCSGESQCSGGGESQCSGAGESQCSGGGESQCSGESQCSGGGESQCSGGGESQCSGGGESQCSGESQCSGGGESQCSGGGESQCSGGGESQCSGESQCSGEVSHSVQVEVSHSVQVSHSVQVEVSHSVQVEDIVFLIRKDPRKFARVKDLLTMNEELKRARKAFDEANYGS
;
A
#
# COMPACT_ATOMS: atom_id res chain seq x y z
N GLY A 1 -45.51 -9.06 -12.46
CA GLY A 1 -45.28 -10.46 -12.86
C GLY A 1 -45.46 -11.33 -11.63
N LYS A 2 -45.68 -12.63 -11.78
CA LYS A 2 -45.65 -13.54 -10.62
C LYS A 2 -44.24 -13.54 -10.04
N GLN A 3 -44.09 -13.36 -8.72
CA GLN A 3 -42.83 -13.57 -8.01
C GLN A 3 -42.62 -15.09 -7.88
N PRO A 4 -41.63 -15.70 -8.57
CA PRO A 4 -41.30 -17.09 -8.32
C PRO A 4 -40.69 -17.23 -6.93
N GLN A 5 -41.38 -17.97 -6.06
CA GLN A 5 -40.92 -18.34 -4.73
C GLN A 5 -40.81 -19.86 -4.64
N CYS A 6 -39.61 -20.36 -4.33
CA CYS A 6 -39.34 -21.76 -4.08
C CYS A 6 -38.94 -21.94 -2.61
N SER A 7 -39.61 -22.86 -1.92
CA SER A 7 -39.30 -23.23 -0.53
C SER A 7 -39.30 -24.75 -0.39
N GLY A 8 -38.18 -25.37 -0.03
CA GLY A 8 -38.08 -26.83 0.13
C GLY A 8 -36.66 -27.38 0.11
N GLY A 9 -36.49 -28.66 0.45
CA GLY A 9 -35.19 -29.34 0.33
C GLY A 9 -35.00 -29.94 -1.07
N GLY A 10 -33.83 -29.73 -1.68
CA GLY A 10 -33.47 -30.19 -3.03
C GLY A 10 -33.16 -29.04 -4.00
N GLU A 11 -33.10 -29.35 -5.30
CA GLU A 11 -32.87 -28.37 -6.37
C GLU A 11 -34.08 -27.45 -6.57
N SER A 12 -33.87 -26.14 -6.49
CA SER A 12 -34.87 -25.10 -6.74
C SER A 12 -34.39 -24.16 -7.84
N GLN A 13 -35.16 -23.99 -8.91
CA GLN A 13 -34.83 -23.07 -10.01
C GLN A 13 -35.94 -22.02 -10.18
N CYS A 14 -35.58 -20.75 -10.02
CA CYS A 14 -36.42 -19.60 -10.33
C CYS A 14 -35.88 -18.88 -11.57
N SER A 15 -36.72 -18.67 -12.58
CA SER A 15 -36.35 -17.92 -13.78
C SER A 15 -37.41 -16.89 -14.16
N GLY A 16 -37.03 -15.62 -14.32
CA GLY A 16 -37.97 -14.56 -14.72
C GLY A 16 -37.49 -13.14 -14.38
N GLY A 17 -38.09 -12.13 -15.02
CA GLY A 17 -37.86 -10.73 -14.65
C GLY A 17 -38.68 -10.32 -13.43
N GLY A 18 -38.05 -9.68 -12.44
CA GLY A 18 -38.63 -9.26 -11.16
C GLY A 18 -38.01 -9.97 -9.96
N GLU A 19 -38.67 -9.90 -8.81
CA GLU A 19 -38.23 -10.54 -7.56
C GLU A 19 -38.37 -12.07 -7.59
N SER A 20 -37.28 -12.78 -7.32
CA SER A 20 -37.20 -14.25 -7.20
C SER A 20 -36.65 -14.65 -5.83
N GLN A 21 -37.28 -15.60 -5.14
CA GLN A 21 -36.82 -16.06 -3.82
C GLN A 21 -36.71 -17.59 -3.76
N CYS A 22 -35.53 -18.10 -3.45
CA CYS A 22 -35.28 -19.51 -3.13
C CYS A 22 -34.90 -19.65 -1.65
N SER A 23 -35.55 -20.56 -0.95
CA SER A 23 -35.29 -20.85 0.47
C SER A 23 -35.26 -22.35 0.74
N GLY A 24 -34.21 -22.88 1.37
CA GLY A 24 -34.14 -24.31 1.65
C GLY A 24 -32.74 -24.90 1.82
N ALA A 25 -32.67 -26.22 1.92
CA ALA A 25 -31.40 -26.95 1.93
C ALA A 25 -31.19 -27.61 0.57
N GLY A 26 -30.01 -27.47 -0.03
CA GLY A 26 -29.69 -27.97 -1.38
C GLY A 26 -29.34 -26.86 -2.36
N GLU A 27 -29.37 -27.18 -3.65
CA GLU A 27 -29.05 -26.26 -4.74
C GLU A 27 -30.20 -25.29 -5.03
N SER A 28 -29.89 -24.00 -5.10
CA SER A 28 -30.83 -22.94 -5.46
C SER A 28 -30.29 -22.08 -6.58
N GLN A 29 -31.04 -21.96 -7.69
CA GLN A 29 -30.64 -21.15 -8.84
C GLN A 29 -31.71 -20.10 -9.14
N CYS A 30 -31.33 -18.83 -9.07
CA CYS A 30 -32.15 -17.70 -9.48
C CYS A 30 -31.54 -17.08 -10.75
N SER A 31 -32.34 -16.95 -11.81
CA SER A 31 -31.89 -16.37 -13.09
C SER A 31 -32.87 -15.34 -13.62
N GLY A 32 -32.43 -14.11 -13.85
CA GLY A 32 -33.27 -13.05 -14.42
C GLY A 32 -32.88 -11.65 -14.01
N GLY A 33 -33.52 -10.64 -14.61
CA GLY A 33 -33.31 -9.24 -14.23
C GLY A 33 -34.23 -8.83 -13.08
N GLY A 34 -33.70 -8.24 -12.01
CA GLY A 34 -34.45 -7.87 -10.80
C GLY A 34 -33.75 -8.33 -9.52
N GLU A 35 -34.50 -8.43 -8.44
CA GLU A 35 -33.99 -8.89 -7.13
C GLU A 35 -34.03 -10.42 -7.04
N SER A 36 -32.93 -11.05 -6.64
CA SER A 36 -32.83 -12.49 -6.44
C SER A 36 -32.32 -12.79 -5.04
N GLN A 37 -33.10 -13.50 -4.23
CA GLN A 37 -32.71 -13.90 -2.88
C GLN A 37 -32.62 -15.43 -2.78
N CYS A 38 -31.43 -15.95 -2.48
CA CYS A 38 -31.20 -17.35 -2.14
C CYS A 38 -30.81 -17.43 -0.68
N SER A 39 -31.55 -18.19 0.12
CA SER A 39 -31.29 -18.37 1.55
C SER A 39 -31.34 -19.83 1.95
N GLY A 40 -30.25 -20.38 2.49
CA GLY A 40 -30.18 -21.82 2.67
C GLY A 40 -28.84 -22.40 3.09
N ALA A 41 -28.83 -23.70 3.36
CA ALA A 41 -27.61 -24.48 3.50
C ALA A 41 -27.41 -25.30 2.21
N GLY A 42 -26.35 -25.02 1.46
CA GLY A 42 -26.08 -25.64 0.16
C GLY A 42 -25.56 -24.62 -0.85
N GLU A 43 -25.54 -25.01 -2.11
CA GLU A 43 -25.07 -24.17 -3.22
C GLU A 43 -26.17 -23.20 -3.67
N SER A 44 -25.81 -21.94 -3.86
CA SER A 44 -26.72 -20.90 -4.36
C SER A 44 -26.11 -20.18 -5.54
N GLN A 45 -26.85 -20.08 -6.65
CA GLN A 45 -26.42 -19.39 -7.86
C GLN A 45 -27.42 -18.31 -8.23
N CYS A 46 -27.01 -17.05 -8.19
CA CYS A 46 -27.78 -15.91 -8.67
C CYS A 46 -27.15 -15.39 -9.95
N SER A 47 -27.91 -15.33 -11.04
CA SER A 47 -27.44 -14.87 -12.35
C SER A 47 -28.38 -13.84 -12.95
N GLY A 48 -27.89 -12.63 -13.24
CA GLY A 48 -28.70 -11.60 -13.91
C GLY A 48 -28.29 -10.17 -13.62
N ALA A 49 -29.14 -9.23 -14.05
CA ALA A 49 -28.94 -7.81 -13.78
C ALA A 49 -29.86 -7.34 -12.66
N GLY A 50 -29.34 -6.69 -11.62
CA GLY A 50 -30.10 -6.26 -10.45
C GLY A 50 -29.46 -6.72 -9.14
N GLU A 51 -30.25 -6.79 -8.09
CA GLU A 51 -29.78 -7.11 -6.74
C GLU A 51 -29.79 -8.63 -6.52
N SER A 52 -28.70 -9.18 -6.00
CA SER A 52 -28.56 -10.61 -5.70
C SER A 52 -28.11 -10.80 -4.26
N GLN A 53 -28.90 -11.48 -3.44
CA GLN A 53 -28.54 -11.80 -2.06
C GLN A 53 -28.45 -13.32 -1.90
N CYS A 54 -27.26 -13.83 -1.59
CA CYS A 54 -27.02 -15.23 -1.24
C CYS A 54 -26.61 -15.30 0.23
N SER A 55 -27.46 -15.88 1.07
CA SER A 55 -27.22 -15.99 2.50
C SER A 55 -27.24 -17.46 2.93
N GLY A 56 -26.10 -18.00 3.35
CA GLY A 56 -26.02 -19.42 3.64
C GLY A 56 -24.68 -19.90 4.19
N GLY A 57 -24.65 -21.13 4.66
CA GLY A 57 -23.42 -21.81 5.11
C GLY A 57 -22.76 -22.68 4.03
N GLY A 58 -23.00 -22.37 2.75
CA GLY A 58 -22.48 -23.12 1.60
C GLY A 58 -22.00 -22.19 0.49
N GLU A 59 -21.63 -22.75 -0.65
CA GLU A 59 -21.05 -21.99 -1.76
C GLU A 59 -22.10 -21.08 -2.44
N SER A 60 -21.72 -19.83 -2.68
CA SER A 60 -22.59 -18.83 -3.31
C SER A 60 -21.94 -18.27 -4.57
N GLN A 61 -22.54 -18.44 -5.74
CA GLN A 61 -22.09 -17.84 -7.00
C GLN A 61 -23.04 -16.74 -7.44
N CYS A 62 -22.54 -15.51 -7.47
CA CYS A 62 -23.29 -14.30 -7.78
C CYS A 62 -22.72 -13.75 -9.11
N SER A 63 -23.48 -13.83 -10.21
CA SER A 63 -23.02 -13.46 -11.56
C SER A 63 -23.91 -12.40 -12.23
N GLY A 64 -23.33 -11.28 -12.65
CA GLY A 64 -24.01 -10.30 -13.49
C GLY A 64 -23.76 -8.84 -13.10
N ALA A 65 -24.69 -7.95 -13.46
CA ALA A 65 -24.51 -6.51 -13.27
C ALA A 65 -25.47 -5.97 -12.20
N GLY A 66 -24.95 -5.37 -11.13
CA GLY A 66 -25.77 -4.83 -10.03
C GLY A 66 -25.13 -5.03 -8.67
N GLU A 67 -25.96 -5.11 -7.64
CA GLU A 67 -25.52 -5.27 -6.25
C GLU A 67 -25.54 -6.75 -5.85
N SER A 68 -24.45 -7.26 -5.28
CA SER A 68 -24.35 -8.64 -4.79
C SER A 68 -24.03 -8.66 -3.31
N GLN A 69 -24.81 -9.36 -2.49
CA GLN A 69 -24.48 -9.62 -1.09
C GLN A 69 -24.39 -11.12 -0.87
N CYS A 70 -23.18 -11.63 -0.63
CA CYS A 70 -22.93 -13.06 -0.55
C CYS A 70 -22.20 -13.37 0.79
N SER A 71 -22.59 -14.44 1.50
CA SER A 71 -21.97 -14.84 2.78
C SER A 71 -21.54 -16.29 2.77
N GLY A 72 -20.46 -16.59 3.52
CA GLY A 72 -19.80 -17.88 3.49
C GLY A 72 -18.72 -17.94 2.42
N GLU A 73 -18.62 -19.08 1.73
CA GLU A 73 -17.74 -19.26 0.58
C GLU A 73 -18.44 -18.70 -0.66
N SER A 74 -17.87 -17.69 -1.31
CA SER A 74 -18.58 -16.94 -2.35
C SER A 74 -17.72 -16.58 -3.56
N GLN A 75 -18.31 -16.66 -4.74
CA GLN A 75 -17.72 -16.20 -6.00
C GLN A 75 -18.64 -15.15 -6.64
N CYS A 76 -18.21 -13.90 -6.63
CA CYS A 76 -18.92 -12.80 -7.29
C CYS A 76 -18.24 -12.46 -8.61
N SER A 77 -18.98 -12.46 -9.71
CA SER A 77 -18.47 -12.15 -11.05
C SER A 77 -19.36 -11.15 -11.76
N GLY A 78 -18.80 -10.03 -12.22
CA GLY A 78 -19.54 -9.06 -13.05
C GLY A 78 -19.28 -7.61 -12.67
N GLY A 79 -20.27 -6.74 -12.85
CA GLY A 79 -20.07 -5.30 -12.71
C GLY A 79 -21.04 -4.64 -11.74
N GLY A 80 -20.54 -3.84 -10.79
CA GLY A 80 -21.37 -3.19 -9.78
C GLY A 80 -20.79 -3.32 -8.38
N GLU A 81 -21.64 -3.28 -7.36
CA GLU A 81 -21.24 -3.33 -5.95
C GLU A 81 -21.33 -4.77 -5.44
N SER A 82 -20.29 -5.26 -4.77
CA SER A 82 -20.29 -6.62 -4.20
C SER A 82 -19.85 -6.59 -2.74
N GLN A 83 -20.69 -7.08 -1.84
CA GLN A 83 -20.41 -7.24 -0.42
C GLN A 83 -20.30 -8.72 -0.08
N CYS A 84 -19.08 -9.17 0.26
CA CYS A 84 -18.80 -10.55 0.60
C CYS A 84 -18.28 -10.68 2.04
N SER A 85 -18.70 -11.74 2.73
CA SER A 85 -18.23 -12.06 4.08
C SER A 85 -17.87 -13.54 4.18
N GLY A 86 -16.65 -13.83 4.65
CA GLY A 86 -16.08 -15.18 4.66
C GLY A 86 -14.95 -15.32 3.65
N GLU A 87 -14.89 -16.48 2.99
CA GLU A 87 -13.94 -16.76 1.92
C GLU A 87 -14.57 -16.32 0.60
N SER A 88 -13.93 -15.38 -0.11
CA SER A 88 -14.58 -14.73 -1.26
C SER A 88 -13.65 -14.50 -2.44
N GLN A 89 -14.15 -14.76 -3.64
CA GLN A 89 -13.50 -14.42 -4.91
C GLN A 89 -14.39 -13.44 -5.69
N CYS A 90 -13.96 -12.19 -5.79
CA CYS A 90 -14.68 -11.14 -6.51
C CYS A 90 -13.94 -10.83 -7.82
N SER A 91 -14.61 -10.96 -8.96
CA SER A 91 -14.04 -10.72 -10.28
C SER A 91 -14.89 -9.74 -11.09
N GLY A 92 -14.34 -8.61 -11.49
CA GLY A 92 -14.97 -7.71 -12.46
C GLY A 92 -14.79 -6.22 -12.19
N ALA A 93 -15.75 -5.40 -12.63
CA ALA A 93 -15.58 -3.95 -12.62
C ALA A 93 -16.59 -3.24 -11.70
N GLY A 94 -16.12 -2.50 -10.69
CA GLY A 94 -16.99 -1.81 -9.74
C GLY A 94 -16.42 -1.76 -8.33
N GLU A 95 -17.30 -1.68 -7.34
CA GLU A 95 -16.93 -1.57 -5.93
C GLU A 95 -17.07 -2.94 -5.25
N SER A 96 -16.05 -3.36 -4.49
CA SER A 96 -16.03 -4.67 -3.84
C SER A 96 -15.62 -4.54 -2.39
N GLN A 97 -16.53 -4.85 -1.46
CA GLN A 97 -16.30 -4.88 -0.02
C GLN A 97 -16.22 -6.32 0.47
N CYS A 98 -15.04 -6.78 0.85
CA CYS A 98 -14.82 -8.14 1.31
C CYS A 98 -14.30 -8.17 2.75
N SER A 99 -14.79 -9.12 3.54
CA SER A 99 -14.35 -9.35 4.91
C SER A 99 -14.00 -10.82 5.14
N GLY A 100 -12.81 -11.10 5.66
CA GLY A 100 -12.27 -12.45 5.79
C GLY A 100 -11.09 -12.68 4.83
N GLU A 101 -11.06 -13.86 4.21
CA GLU A 101 -10.08 -14.23 3.20
C GLU A 101 -10.67 -13.89 1.82
N SER A 102 -9.99 -13.02 1.07
CA SER A 102 -10.57 -12.46 -0.15
C SER A 102 -9.60 -12.35 -1.31
N GLN A 103 -10.06 -12.70 -2.51
CA GLN A 103 -9.35 -12.49 -3.77
C GLN A 103 -10.19 -11.60 -4.67
N CYS A 104 -9.77 -10.35 -4.84
CA CYS A 104 -10.46 -9.36 -5.68
C CYS A 104 -9.66 -9.14 -6.96
N SER A 105 -10.26 -9.39 -8.11
CA SER A 105 -9.65 -9.23 -9.42
C SER A 105 -10.47 -8.31 -10.32
N GLY A 106 -9.87 -7.27 -10.90
CA GLY A 106 -10.54 -6.45 -11.91
C GLY A 106 -10.32 -4.95 -11.78
N GLY A 107 -11.33 -4.15 -12.14
CA GLY A 107 -11.20 -2.71 -12.30
C GLY A 107 -12.14 -1.92 -11.39
N GLY A 108 -11.65 -1.06 -10.50
CA GLY A 108 -12.51 -0.24 -9.64
C GLY A 108 -11.98 -0.09 -8.22
N GLU A 109 -12.89 0.02 -7.25
CA GLU A 109 -12.56 0.20 -5.84
C GLU A 109 -12.74 -1.13 -5.09
N SER A 110 -11.71 -1.59 -4.39
CA SER A 110 -11.76 -2.82 -3.59
C SER A 110 -11.40 -2.52 -2.14
N GLN A 111 -12.33 -2.72 -1.22
CA GLN A 111 -12.13 -2.61 0.22
C GLN A 111 -12.12 -4.01 0.83
N CYS A 112 -10.95 -4.50 1.21
CA CYS A 112 -10.78 -5.81 1.80
C CYS A 112 -10.36 -5.68 3.27
N SER A 113 -10.96 -6.51 4.12
CA SER A 113 -10.61 -6.59 5.54
C SER A 113 -10.19 -8.01 5.93
N GLY A 114 -8.96 -8.20 6.42
CA GLY A 114 -8.40 -9.51 6.71
C GLY A 114 -7.23 -9.88 5.79
N GLU A 115 -7.16 -11.15 5.40
CA GLU A 115 -6.19 -11.64 4.43
C GLU A 115 -6.75 -11.41 3.03
N SER A 116 -5.99 -10.72 2.18
CA SER A 116 -6.54 -10.25 0.91
C SER A 116 -5.52 -10.22 -0.23
N GLN A 117 -5.98 -10.62 -1.41
CA GLN A 117 -5.24 -10.52 -2.67
C GLN A 117 -6.05 -9.68 -3.66
N CYS A 118 -5.65 -8.44 -3.87
CA CYS A 118 -6.24 -7.55 -4.86
C CYS A 118 -5.36 -7.51 -6.11
N SER A 119 -5.94 -7.78 -7.28
CA SER A 119 -5.25 -7.78 -8.57
C SER A 119 -6.02 -6.99 -9.61
N GLY A 120 -5.46 -5.89 -10.12
CA GLY A 120 -6.07 -5.16 -11.23
C GLY A 120 -5.83 -3.65 -11.22
N GLY A 121 -6.76 -2.92 -11.83
CA GLY A 121 -6.62 -1.47 -12.04
C GLY A 121 -7.58 -0.67 -11.18
N GLY A 122 -7.13 0.32 -10.41
CA GLY A 122 -8.00 1.17 -9.61
C GLY A 122 -7.50 1.39 -8.19
N GLU A 123 -8.43 1.59 -7.26
CA GLU A 123 -8.14 1.87 -5.85
C GLU A 123 -8.35 0.59 -5.02
N SER A 124 -7.34 0.19 -4.25
CA SER A 124 -7.42 -1.00 -3.39
C SER A 124 -7.07 -0.62 -1.95
N GLN A 125 -8.01 -0.81 -1.02
CA GLN A 125 -7.84 -0.60 0.40
C GLN A 125 -7.88 -1.95 1.14
N CYS A 126 -6.72 -2.44 1.55
CA CYS A 126 -6.59 -3.67 2.33
C CYS A 126 -6.26 -3.32 3.78
N SER A 127 -7.12 -3.71 4.71
CA SER A 127 -6.97 -3.43 6.14
C SER A 127 -7.06 -4.68 6.99
N GLY A 128 -6.28 -4.79 8.07
CA GLY A 128 -6.34 -5.98 8.94
C GLY A 128 -4.99 -6.40 9.50
N ALA A 129 -5.01 -7.50 10.25
CA ALA A 129 -3.80 -8.13 10.79
C ALA A 129 -3.27 -9.27 9.89
N GLY A 130 -3.89 -9.50 8.73
CA GLY A 130 -3.49 -10.53 7.77
C GLY A 130 -2.55 -9.99 6.70
N GLU A 131 -2.00 -10.91 5.90
CA GLU A 131 -1.18 -10.57 4.74
C GLU A 131 -2.06 -9.95 3.64
N SER A 132 -1.62 -8.82 3.09
CA SER A 132 -2.31 -8.12 2.02
C SER A 132 -1.43 -8.05 0.77
N GLN A 133 -1.86 -8.64 -0.34
CA GLN A 133 -1.15 -8.58 -1.62
C GLN A 133 -1.94 -7.72 -2.62
N CYS A 134 -1.40 -6.58 -3.01
CA CYS A 134 -1.98 -5.73 -4.05
C CYS A 134 -1.10 -5.76 -5.30
N SER A 135 -1.66 -6.14 -6.44
CA SER A 135 -0.95 -6.18 -7.72
C SER A 135 -1.70 -5.39 -8.80
N GLY A 136 -1.00 -4.58 -9.58
CA GLY A 136 -1.57 -3.93 -10.76
C GLY A 136 -1.33 -2.42 -10.85
N GLY A 137 -2.32 -1.67 -11.34
CA GLY A 137 -2.17 -0.26 -11.70
C GLY A 137 -3.12 0.65 -10.92
N GLY A 138 -2.63 1.62 -10.15
CA GLY A 138 -3.50 2.58 -9.45
C GLY A 138 -3.04 2.90 -8.03
N GLU A 139 -4.00 3.20 -7.15
CA GLU A 139 -3.73 3.54 -5.75
C GLU A 139 -3.97 2.32 -4.85
N SER A 140 -3.00 1.95 -4.02
CA SER A 140 -3.11 0.82 -3.10
C SER A 140 -2.79 1.26 -1.69
N GLN A 141 -3.74 1.16 -0.78
CA GLN A 141 -3.55 1.41 0.65
C GLN A 141 -3.62 0.07 1.39
N CYS A 142 -2.49 -0.37 1.93
CA CYS A 142 -2.40 -1.60 2.71
C CYS A 142 -2.01 -1.29 4.16
N SER A 143 -2.61 -2.00 5.11
CA SER A 143 -2.18 -1.95 6.51
C SER A 143 -1.69 -3.30 7.02
N GLY A 144 -0.64 -3.30 7.84
CA GLY A 144 -0.07 -4.53 8.41
C GLY A 144 1.08 -5.08 7.56
N GLU A 145 1.14 -6.40 7.42
CA GLU A 145 2.08 -7.08 6.52
C GLU A 145 1.53 -7.03 5.10
N SER A 146 2.30 -6.45 4.17
CA SER A 146 1.77 -6.16 2.83
C SER A 146 2.79 -6.29 1.72
N GLN A 147 2.33 -6.72 0.55
CA GLN A 147 3.10 -6.78 -0.69
C GLN A 147 2.36 -6.05 -1.80
N CYS A 148 2.86 -4.89 -2.19
CA CYS A 148 2.34 -4.11 -3.31
C CYS A 148 3.27 -4.28 -4.52
N SER A 149 2.74 -4.71 -5.67
CA SER A 149 3.51 -4.91 -6.90
C SER A 149 2.80 -4.28 -8.10
N GLY A 150 3.35 -3.21 -8.69
CA GLY A 150 2.58 -2.52 -9.70
C GLY A 150 3.07 -1.16 -10.16
N GLY A 151 2.23 -0.50 -10.96
CA GLY A 151 2.43 0.88 -11.37
C GLY A 151 1.45 1.80 -10.64
N GLY A 152 1.89 2.91 -10.04
CA GLY A 152 1.01 3.87 -9.38
C GLY A 152 1.43 4.22 -7.95
N GLU A 153 0.47 4.62 -7.11
CA GLU A 153 0.72 5.04 -5.74
C GLU A 153 0.45 3.90 -4.77
N SER A 154 1.40 3.56 -3.91
CA SER A 154 1.26 2.51 -2.89
C SER A 154 1.55 3.09 -1.51
N GLN A 155 0.61 2.94 -0.58
CA GLN A 155 0.74 3.35 0.80
C GLN A 155 0.63 2.12 1.72
N CYS A 156 1.75 1.70 2.29
CA CYS A 156 1.83 0.60 3.22
C CYS A 156 2.06 1.13 4.64
N SER A 157 1.11 0.90 5.54
CA SER A 157 1.16 1.40 6.92
C SER A 157 0.99 0.29 7.95
N GLY A 158 1.96 0.07 8.84
CA GLY A 158 1.80 -0.97 9.86
C GLY A 158 3.07 -1.29 10.63
N GLY A 159 2.95 -2.23 11.57
CA GLY A 159 4.10 -2.78 12.28
C GLY A 159 4.68 -4.05 11.63
N GLY A 160 4.17 -4.46 10.47
CA GLY A 160 4.62 -5.64 9.73
C GLY A 160 5.58 -5.28 8.60
N GLU A 161 6.15 -6.31 7.96
CA GLU A 161 7.02 -6.15 6.79
C GLU A 161 6.19 -5.68 5.58
N SER A 162 6.63 -4.59 4.94
CA SER A 162 5.98 -4.05 3.74
C SER A 162 6.90 -4.11 2.54
N GLN A 163 6.51 -4.84 1.49
CA GLN A 163 7.28 -4.94 0.25
C GLN A 163 6.57 -4.20 -0.89
N CYS A 164 7.18 -3.16 -1.42
CA CYS A 164 6.64 -2.42 -2.57
C CYS A 164 7.56 -2.59 -3.76
N SER A 165 7.05 -3.15 -4.86
CA SER A 165 7.79 -3.35 -6.09
C SER A 165 7.11 -2.70 -7.29
N GLY A 166 7.87 -2.04 -8.17
CA GLY A 166 7.33 -1.52 -9.44
C GLY A 166 7.61 -0.04 -9.71
N GLY A 167 6.70 0.65 -10.40
CA GLY A 167 6.95 2.02 -10.87
C GLY A 167 5.93 3.03 -10.39
N GLY A 168 6.34 4.06 -9.66
CA GLY A 168 5.43 5.08 -9.12
C GLY A 168 5.86 5.58 -7.74
N GLU A 169 4.91 6.07 -6.95
CA GLU A 169 5.17 6.60 -5.61
C GLU A 169 4.84 5.54 -4.55
N SER A 170 5.81 5.19 -3.72
CA SER A 170 5.61 4.22 -2.63
C SER A 170 5.85 4.89 -1.29
N GLN A 171 4.88 4.87 -0.39
CA GLN A 171 5.00 5.33 0.99
C GLN A 171 4.86 4.15 1.94
N CYS A 172 5.96 3.73 2.55
CA CYS A 172 5.97 2.63 3.51
C CYS A 172 6.29 3.15 4.90
N SER A 173 5.67 2.56 5.92
CA SER A 173 6.08 2.77 7.31
C SER A 173 6.37 1.47 8.04
N GLY A 174 7.32 1.54 8.98
CA GLY A 174 7.83 0.35 9.68
C GLY A 174 9.02 -0.29 8.99
N GLU A 175 9.08 -1.62 9.01
CA GLU A 175 10.07 -2.42 8.29
C GLU A 175 9.62 -2.58 6.84
N SER A 176 10.45 -2.15 5.88
CA SER A 176 10.01 -2.08 4.48
C SER A 176 11.09 -2.34 3.44
N GLN A 177 10.69 -2.92 2.32
CA GLN A 177 11.54 -3.16 1.16
C GLN A 177 10.87 -2.57 -0.08
N CYS A 178 11.39 -1.44 -0.57
CA CYS A 178 10.94 -0.82 -1.81
C CYS A 178 11.93 -1.15 -2.94
N SER A 179 11.43 -1.70 -4.06
CA SER A 179 12.25 -2.07 -5.21
C SER A 179 11.62 -1.59 -6.53
N GLY A 180 12.24 -0.67 -7.26
CA GLY A 180 11.60 -0.18 -8.49
C GLY A 180 12.07 1.13 -9.09
N GLY A 181 11.30 1.66 -10.04
CA GLY A 181 11.58 2.94 -10.71
C GLY A 181 10.53 3.98 -10.34
N GLY A 182 10.83 4.89 -9.43
CA GLY A 182 9.90 5.92 -8.97
C GLY A 182 10.31 6.54 -7.64
N GLU A 183 9.42 7.29 -7.00
CA GLU A 183 9.69 7.90 -5.70
C GLU A 183 9.33 6.92 -4.58
N SER A 184 10.21 6.73 -3.60
CA SER A 184 9.94 5.86 -2.45
C SER A 184 10.21 6.61 -1.16
N GLN A 185 9.25 6.62 -0.25
CA GLN A 185 9.34 7.22 1.08
C GLN A 185 9.14 6.12 2.12
N CYS A 186 10.20 5.76 2.83
CA CYS A 186 10.16 4.78 3.91
C CYS A 186 10.37 5.49 5.25
N SER A 187 9.42 5.35 6.17
CA SER A 187 9.45 6.03 7.47
C SER A 187 9.12 5.10 8.63
N GLY A 188 10.03 4.88 9.57
CA GLY A 188 9.76 4.01 10.72
C GLY A 188 10.98 3.69 11.56
N GLY A 189 10.76 2.92 12.63
CA GLY A 189 11.85 2.43 13.49
C GLY A 189 12.47 1.10 13.04
N GLY A 190 11.98 0.50 11.96
CA GLY A 190 12.45 -0.78 11.42
C GLY A 190 13.46 -0.62 10.28
N GLU A 191 14.06 -1.73 9.84
CA GLU A 191 14.99 -1.73 8.71
C GLU A 191 14.25 -1.38 7.41
N SER A 192 14.74 -0.37 6.68
CA SER A 192 14.16 0.01 5.38
C SER A 192 15.18 -0.19 4.26
N GLN A 193 14.84 -0.99 3.25
CA GLN A 193 15.68 -1.20 2.07
C GLN A 193 15.00 -0.58 0.83
N CYS A 194 15.66 0.36 0.17
CA CYS A 194 15.17 0.92 -1.09
C CYS A 194 16.16 0.63 -2.21
N SER A 195 15.74 -0.05 -3.27
CA SER A 195 16.60 -0.43 -4.40
C SER A 195 15.96 0.02 -5.71
N GLY A 196 16.60 0.88 -6.50
CA GLY A 196 15.88 1.43 -7.66
C GLY A 196 16.53 2.57 -8.40
N GLY A 197 15.97 2.90 -9.56
CA GLY A 197 16.42 4.00 -10.42
C GLY A 197 15.76 5.35 -10.15
N GLY A 198 14.94 5.48 -9.10
CA GLY A 198 14.22 6.71 -8.75
C GLY A 198 14.62 7.28 -7.39
N GLU A 199 13.95 8.37 -6.97
CA GLU A 199 14.27 9.05 -5.72
C GLU A 199 13.83 8.22 -4.51
N SER A 200 14.66 8.14 -3.46
CA SER A 200 14.30 7.44 -2.24
C SER A 200 14.58 8.30 -1.00
N GLN A 201 13.57 8.46 -0.15
CA GLN A 201 13.66 9.11 1.15
C GLN A 201 13.43 8.05 2.23
N CYS A 202 14.50 7.69 2.94
CA CYS A 202 14.47 6.69 3.98
C CYS A 202 14.74 7.39 5.33
N SER A 203 13.92 7.15 6.36
CA SER A 203 14.18 7.59 7.73
C SER A 203 14.26 6.39 8.67
N GLY A 204 15.18 6.44 9.64
CA GLY A 204 15.54 5.29 10.48
C GLY A 204 16.77 4.53 9.96
N GLU A 205 16.95 3.28 10.41
CA GLU A 205 18.05 2.42 9.98
C GLU A 205 17.74 1.88 8.57
N SER A 206 18.47 2.34 7.55
CA SER A 206 18.09 2.12 6.15
C SER A 206 19.26 1.86 5.21
N GLN A 207 19.02 1.04 4.19
CA GLN A 207 19.95 0.72 3.11
C GLN A 207 19.32 1.11 1.76
N CYS A 208 19.74 2.23 1.19
CA CYS A 208 19.14 2.76 -0.03
C CYS A 208 20.19 2.74 -1.18
N SER A 209 19.89 2.00 -2.26
CA SER A 209 20.74 1.78 -3.44
C SER A 209 20.05 2.36 -4.69
N GLY A 210 20.42 3.58 -5.09
CA GLY A 210 19.80 4.33 -6.20
C GLY A 210 20.28 5.79 -6.29
N GLU A 211 19.66 6.62 -7.15
CA GLU A 211 19.85 8.08 -7.13
C GLU A 211 19.14 8.68 -5.90
N VAL A 212 19.80 8.59 -4.74
CA VAL A 212 19.25 9.06 -3.46
C VAL A 212 19.32 10.59 -3.39
N SER A 213 18.19 11.26 -3.62
CA SER A 213 17.95 12.63 -3.17
C SER A 213 17.78 12.64 -1.64
N HIS A 214 18.90 12.71 -0.91
CA HIS A 214 18.85 12.91 0.54
C HIS A 214 18.26 14.30 0.86
N SER A 215 16.97 14.33 1.19
CA SER A 215 16.36 15.42 1.94
C SER A 215 16.79 15.32 3.41
N VAL A 216 18.04 15.67 3.73
CA VAL A 216 18.42 15.86 5.13
C VAL A 216 17.72 17.13 5.61
N GLN A 217 16.57 17.00 6.28
CA GLN A 217 16.15 18.04 7.21
C GLN A 217 17.15 18.05 8.35
N VAL A 218 18.14 18.96 8.26
CA VAL A 218 19.01 19.28 9.38
C VAL A 218 18.16 20.09 10.37
N GLU A 219 17.35 19.41 11.18
CA GLU A 219 17.01 19.98 12.47
C GLU A 219 18.30 20.00 13.29
N VAL A 220 18.72 21.21 13.66
CA VAL A 220 19.88 21.45 14.52
C VAL A 220 19.51 20.97 15.93
N SER A 221 19.65 19.68 16.16
CA SER A 221 19.54 19.05 17.47
C SER A 221 20.84 18.30 17.75
N HIS A 222 21.62 18.84 18.69
CA HIS A 222 22.88 18.24 19.14
C HIS A 222 22.63 16.90 19.85
N SER A 223 22.74 15.77 19.13
CA SER A 223 23.13 14.46 19.69
C SER A 223 23.03 13.37 18.62
N VAL A 224 24.16 12.78 18.24
CA VAL A 224 24.19 11.51 17.49
C VAL A 224 24.19 10.37 18.52
N GLN A 225 23.13 9.58 18.56
CA GLN A 225 23.07 8.33 19.33
C GLN A 225 23.11 7.15 18.35
N VAL A 226 24.25 6.46 18.31
CA VAL A 226 24.40 5.14 17.66
C VAL A 226 24.45 4.11 18.78
N SER A 227 23.58 3.11 18.75
CA SER A 227 23.69 1.97 19.66
C SER A 227 22.91 0.79 19.08
N HIS A 228 23.48 -0.42 19.02
CA HIS A 228 23.99 -1.07 20.22
C HIS A 228 25.26 -1.94 20.05
N SER A 229 26.23 -1.68 20.94
CA SER A 229 27.33 -2.55 21.40
C SER A 229 28.32 -3.10 20.36
N VAL A 230 29.35 -2.31 20.03
CA VAL A 230 30.69 -2.33 20.67
C VAL A 230 31.29 -0.93 20.50
N GLN A 231 31.75 -0.34 21.60
CA GLN A 231 32.51 0.91 21.58
C GLN A 231 33.80 0.74 20.78
N VAL A 232 33.92 1.50 19.70
CA VAL A 232 35.19 2.12 19.33
C VAL A 232 34.88 3.61 19.14
N GLU A 233 35.02 4.40 20.20
CA GLU A 233 35.22 5.84 20.05
C GLU A 233 36.52 6.03 19.28
N VAL A 234 36.43 6.19 17.96
CA VAL A 234 37.45 6.93 17.24
C VAL A 234 36.93 8.34 17.12
N SER A 235 37.31 9.18 18.09
CA SER A 235 37.09 10.63 18.06
C SER A 235 37.95 11.22 16.94
N HIS A 236 37.59 10.96 15.69
CA HIS A 236 38.11 11.72 14.57
C HIS A 236 37.38 13.05 14.56
N SER A 237 38.06 14.10 15.01
CA SER A 237 37.61 15.47 14.85
C SER A 237 37.33 15.70 13.37
N VAL A 238 36.06 15.82 12.99
CA VAL A 238 35.66 16.11 11.61
C VAL A 238 36.36 17.39 11.17
N GLN A 239 37.24 17.27 10.19
CA GLN A 239 38.00 18.41 9.68
C GLN A 239 37.18 19.14 8.62
N VAL A 240 37.50 20.40 8.36
CA VAL A 240 36.81 21.19 7.33
C VAL A 240 36.96 20.51 5.95
N GLU A 241 38.07 19.83 5.76
CA GLU A 241 38.43 19.03 4.59
C GLU A 241 37.45 17.87 4.34
N ASP A 242 36.92 17.24 5.39
CA ASP A 242 35.96 16.13 5.27
C ASP A 242 34.61 16.63 4.74
N ILE A 243 34.18 17.80 5.19
CA ILE A 243 32.95 18.47 4.75
C ILE A 243 33.10 18.95 3.30
N VAL A 244 34.27 19.49 2.96
CA VAL A 244 34.60 19.90 1.57
C VAL A 244 34.63 18.69 0.63
N PHE A 245 35.10 17.53 1.10
CA PHE A 245 35.13 16.29 0.31
C PHE A 245 33.72 15.78 -0.01
N LEU A 246 32.77 15.86 0.93
CA LEU A 246 31.38 15.46 0.73
C LEU A 246 30.66 16.34 -0.30
N ILE A 247 30.95 17.65 -0.32
CA ILE A 247 30.27 18.63 -1.18
C ILE A 247 30.87 18.70 -2.59
N ARG A 248 32.00 18.02 -2.87
CA ARG A 248 32.72 18.09 -4.16
C ARG A 248 31.91 17.68 -5.39
N LYS A 249 30.82 16.92 -5.22
CA LYS A 249 29.94 16.49 -6.32
C LYS A 249 28.98 17.59 -6.78
N ASP A 250 28.75 18.64 -5.99
CA ASP A 250 27.95 19.81 -6.38
C ASP A 250 28.88 21.00 -6.71
N PRO A 251 29.12 21.31 -8.00
CA PRO A 251 30.09 22.32 -8.40
C PRO A 251 29.72 23.74 -7.94
N ARG A 252 28.42 24.04 -7.75
CA ARG A 252 27.96 25.36 -7.30
C ARG A 252 28.17 25.53 -5.81
N LYS A 253 27.78 24.54 -5.01
CA LYS A 253 27.99 24.56 -3.55
C LYS A 253 29.48 24.47 -3.20
N PHE A 254 30.23 23.62 -3.89
CA PHE A 254 31.68 23.49 -3.71
C PHE A 254 32.42 24.81 -3.97
N ALA A 255 32.11 25.49 -5.09
CA ALA A 255 32.69 26.80 -5.40
C ALA A 255 32.36 27.82 -4.30
N ARG A 256 31.09 27.88 -3.87
CA ARG A 256 30.65 28.82 -2.83
C ARG A 256 31.33 28.57 -1.48
N VAL A 257 31.42 27.32 -1.06
CA VAL A 257 32.08 26.93 0.20
C VAL A 257 33.57 27.27 0.15
N LYS A 258 34.23 27.03 -0.98
CA LYS A 258 35.65 27.38 -1.18
C LYS A 258 35.89 28.89 -1.08
N ASP A 259 35.01 29.70 -1.66
CA ASP A 259 35.09 31.17 -1.54
C ASP A 259 34.94 31.65 -0.10
N LEU A 260 33.99 31.06 0.65
CA LEU A 260 33.75 31.40 2.06
C LEU A 260 34.92 31.02 2.96
N LEU A 261 35.53 29.86 2.74
CA LEU A 261 36.71 29.43 3.50
C LEU A 261 37.91 30.34 3.23
N THR A 262 38.11 30.73 1.97
CA THR A 262 39.17 31.67 1.58
C THR A 262 38.97 33.03 2.24
N MET A 263 37.74 33.55 2.21
CA MET A 263 37.39 34.81 2.87
C MET A 263 37.59 34.74 4.40
N ASN A 264 37.26 33.62 5.02
CA ASN A 264 37.44 33.44 6.46
C ASN A 264 38.93 33.50 6.87
N GLU A 265 39.80 32.87 6.08
CA GLU A 265 41.25 32.93 6.29
C GLU A 265 41.80 34.35 6.10
N GLU A 266 41.31 35.09 5.11
CA GLU A 266 41.66 36.51 4.93
C GLU A 266 41.21 37.37 6.10
N LEU A 267 39.99 37.16 6.61
CA LEU A 267 39.46 37.87 7.77
C LEU A 267 40.26 37.56 9.05
N LYS A 268 40.66 36.30 9.26
CA LYS A 268 41.52 35.92 10.39
C LYS A 268 42.89 36.59 10.30
N ARG A 269 43.50 36.63 9.11
CA ARG A 269 44.77 37.32 8.89
C ARG A 269 44.66 38.82 9.13
N ALA A 270 43.59 39.45 8.64
CA ALA A 270 43.34 40.87 8.86
C ALA A 270 43.15 41.19 10.35
N ARG A 271 42.39 40.37 11.09
CA ARG A 271 42.24 40.52 12.55
C ARG A 271 43.57 40.38 13.28
N LYS A 272 44.35 39.35 12.96
CA LYS A 272 45.66 39.14 13.57
C LYS A 272 46.61 40.31 13.34
N ALA A 273 46.65 40.85 12.11
CA ALA A 273 47.47 42.02 11.78
C ALA A 273 47.01 43.29 12.51
N PHE A 274 45.69 43.45 12.72
CA PHE A 274 45.13 44.56 13.48
C PHE A 274 45.45 44.48 14.98
N ASP A 275 45.37 43.27 15.55
CA ASP A 275 45.69 43.04 16.97
C ASP A 275 47.19 43.23 17.24
N GLU A 276 48.06 42.77 16.35
CA GLU A 276 49.52 43.00 16.42
C GLU A 276 49.90 44.49 16.29
N ALA A 277 49.15 45.26 15.50
CA ALA A 277 49.38 46.70 15.34
C ALA A 277 48.92 47.55 16.55
N ASN A 278 47.92 47.09 17.30
CA ASN A 278 47.35 47.85 18.44
C ASN A 278 47.96 47.49 19.81
N TYR A 279 48.55 46.30 19.96
CA TYR A 279 49.20 45.86 21.20
C TYR A 279 50.73 45.77 21.12
N GLY A 280 51.32 46.14 19.98
CA GLY A 280 52.76 46.10 19.72
C GLY A 280 53.52 47.44 19.83
N SER A 281 52.93 48.50 20.41
CA SER A 281 53.62 49.75 20.76
C SER A 281 53.61 50.00 22.26
#